data_AF-A0A0H3GJS7-F1
#
_entry.id   AF-A0A0H3GJS7-F1
#
_cell.length_a   1.000
_cell.length_b   1.000
_cell.length_c   1.000
_cell.angle_alpha   90.00
_cell.angle_beta   90.00
_cell.angle_gamma   90.00
#
_symmetry.space_group_name_H-M   'P 1'
#
loop_
_entity.id
_entity.type
_entity.pdbx_description
1 polymer ?
#
loop_
_entity_poly.entity_id
_entity_poly.type
_entity_poly.pdbx_seq_one_letter_code
_entity_poly.pdbx_strand_id
1 'polypeptide(L)'
;MDVGRSSPSTSAADDHSSSWAVTLQRQSSIAGSGLREIAESDLRSGDLLFSSSLGVTSLGIRAFSASSVSHVALYVGEGQVAEATGAGVQVITLQQALAHSDKLFALRVPDLTPDQATTMKSFAWQVKDSGYNYRGIIQFIPYMVTKPLCSLNPFSRDFRQQCVSGLAKAQLGDAASGDKKAWFCSEFVSEAFVRAGHPLTLAQAAWISPSDLLHMREGDVATFKPETQLQYVGHLKLGVYLQAGKLVGLNKPKDGAE
;
A
#
# COMPACT_ATOMS: atom_id res chain seq x y z
N MET A 1 60.25 -33.07 -41.32
CA MET A 1 59.38 -32.65 -42.42
C MET A 1 58.02 -33.31 -42.22
N ASP A 2 56.91 -32.66 -41.95
CA ASP A 2 56.63 -31.28 -41.59
C ASP A 2 55.25 -31.25 -40.89
N VAL A 3 55.18 -30.49 -39.79
CA VAL A 3 54.04 -30.01 -38.99
C VAL A 3 52.70 -30.77 -39.00
N GLY A 4 52.40 -31.44 -37.89
CA GLY A 4 51.01 -31.68 -37.44
C GLY A 4 50.42 -30.37 -36.92
N ARG A 5 49.39 -29.84 -37.58
CA ARG A 5 48.79 -28.53 -37.26
C ARG A 5 47.38 -28.68 -36.70
N SER A 6 47.28 -28.32 -35.43
CA SER A 6 46.24 -27.52 -34.78
C SER A 6 44.79 -28.00 -34.81
N SER A 7 44.34 -28.45 -33.64
CA SER A 7 42.97 -28.35 -33.15
C SER A 7 42.47 -26.89 -33.22
N PRO A 8 41.23 -26.62 -33.68
CA PRO A 8 40.60 -25.32 -33.51
C PRO A 8 39.90 -25.27 -32.15
N SER A 9 40.46 -24.45 -31.27
CA SER A 9 39.76 -23.48 -30.40
C SER A 9 38.36 -23.84 -29.88
N THR A 10 38.32 -24.20 -28.60
CA THR A 10 37.16 -24.01 -27.72
C THR A 10 36.86 -22.51 -27.63
N SER A 11 35.89 -22.01 -28.40
CA SER A 11 35.35 -20.67 -28.19
C SER A 11 34.45 -20.69 -26.96
N ALA A 12 34.80 -19.89 -25.96
CA ALA A 12 33.96 -19.53 -24.84
C ALA A 12 32.63 -18.97 -25.37
N ALA A 13 31.53 -19.69 -25.10
CA ALA A 13 30.20 -19.12 -25.12
C ALA A 13 29.94 -18.62 -23.71
N ASP A 14 30.07 -17.31 -23.51
CA ASP A 14 29.76 -16.62 -22.27
C ASP A 14 28.32 -16.92 -21.84
N ASP A 15 28.22 -17.42 -20.62
CA ASP A 15 27.02 -17.73 -19.88
C ASP A 15 26.34 -16.43 -19.40
N HIS A 16 25.66 -15.74 -20.32
CA HIS A 16 24.76 -14.63 -20.00
C HIS A 16 23.30 -15.10 -20.04
N SER A 17 22.94 -16.16 -19.31
CA SER A 17 21.56 -16.38 -18.93
C SER A 17 21.21 -15.53 -17.69
N SER A 18 21.01 -14.22 -17.89
CA SER A 18 20.35 -13.40 -16.88
C SER A 18 18.90 -13.87 -16.76
N SER A 19 18.64 -14.76 -15.80
CA SER A 19 17.29 -15.25 -15.50
C SER A 19 16.38 -14.07 -15.18
N TRP A 20 15.36 -13.85 -16.01
CA TRP A 20 14.33 -12.84 -15.80
C TRP A 20 13.48 -13.22 -14.58
N ALA A 21 13.92 -12.82 -13.38
CA ALA A 21 13.14 -13.03 -12.17
C ALA A 21 11.93 -12.09 -12.17
N VAL A 22 10.74 -12.63 -12.46
CA VAL A 22 9.47 -11.90 -12.34
C VAL A 22 9.17 -11.70 -10.86
N THR A 23 9.23 -10.46 -10.39
CA THR A 23 8.79 -10.12 -9.03
C THR A 23 7.31 -9.77 -9.05
N LEU A 24 6.50 -10.51 -8.29
CA LEU A 24 5.06 -10.29 -8.15
C LEU A 24 4.76 -9.49 -6.87
N GLN A 25 3.68 -8.71 -6.91
CA GLN A 25 3.16 -8.01 -5.73
C GLN A 25 2.79 -9.01 -4.64
N ARG A 26 3.28 -8.77 -3.42
CA ARG A 26 3.00 -9.66 -2.28
C ARG A 26 1.57 -9.45 -1.80
N GLN A 27 0.78 -10.53 -1.77
CA GLN A 27 -0.62 -10.47 -1.32
C GLN A 27 -0.76 -10.48 0.21
N SER A 28 0.21 -11.06 0.92
CA SER A 28 0.23 -11.13 2.38
C SER A 28 0.41 -9.74 3.00
N SER A 29 -0.18 -9.51 4.17
CA SER A 29 0.10 -8.33 5.02
C SER A 29 1.37 -8.48 5.86
N ILE A 30 1.96 -9.67 5.92
CA ILE A 30 3.23 -9.93 6.63
C ILE A 30 4.41 -9.46 5.77
N ALA A 31 5.36 -8.76 6.39
CA ALA A 31 6.63 -8.40 5.74
C ALA A 31 7.61 -9.59 5.67
N GLY A 32 8.69 -9.44 4.91
CA GLY A 32 9.70 -10.49 4.77
C GLY A 32 10.36 -10.92 6.10
N SER A 33 10.34 -10.05 7.11
CA SER A 33 10.81 -10.31 8.48
C SER A 33 9.90 -11.23 9.30
N GLY A 34 8.72 -11.60 8.78
CA GLY A 34 7.77 -12.45 9.47
C GLY A 34 6.70 -11.67 10.25
N LEU A 35 5.83 -12.42 10.93
CA LEU A 35 4.71 -11.84 11.65
C LEU A 35 5.19 -11.16 12.94
N ARG A 36 4.72 -9.93 13.17
CA ARG A 36 4.93 -9.16 14.39
C ARG A 36 3.57 -8.67 14.87
N GLU A 37 3.22 -9.02 16.11
CA GLU A 37 2.07 -8.45 16.80
C GLU A 37 2.52 -7.21 17.56
N ILE A 38 1.65 -6.18 17.58
CA ILE A 38 1.93 -4.89 18.19
C ILE A 38 0.76 -4.45 19.06
N ALA A 39 1.03 -3.59 20.04
CA ALA A 39 0.03 -2.90 20.84
C ALA A 39 -0.10 -1.43 20.40
N GLU A 40 -1.05 -0.72 20.98
CA GLU A 40 -1.23 0.73 20.76
C GLU A 40 0.06 1.52 21.04
N SER A 41 0.84 1.11 22.03
CA SER A 41 2.12 1.74 22.41
C SER A 41 3.21 1.66 21.34
N ASP A 42 3.09 0.75 20.37
CA ASP A 42 4.02 0.65 19.24
C ASP A 42 3.68 1.64 18.11
N LEU A 43 2.46 2.19 18.12
CA LEU A 43 1.99 3.11 17.08
C LEU A 43 2.54 4.52 17.27
N ARG A 44 2.70 5.22 16.15
CA ARG A 44 3.10 6.63 16.10
C ARG A 44 2.10 7.40 15.25
N SER A 45 1.76 8.63 15.65
CA SER A 45 0.95 9.52 14.83
C SER A 45 1.52 9.60 13.41
N GLY A 46 0.68 9.36 12.40
CA GLY A 46 1.13 9.21 11.01
C GLY A 46 1.14 7.79 10.50
N ASP A 47 1.04 6.77 11.37
CA ASP A 47 0.96 5.37 10.93
C ASP A 47 -0.29 5.13 10.08
N LEU A 48 -0.09 4.42 8.96
CA LEU A 48 -1.16 3.98 8.08
C LEU A 48 -1.71 2.66 8.61
N LEU A 49 -2.97 2.66 9.01
CA LEU A 49 -3.67 1.48 9.50
C LEU A 49 -4.46 0.83 8.36
N PHE A 50 -4.04 -0.36 7.95
CA PHE A 50 -4.67 -1.13 6.89
C PHE A 50 -5.63 -2.17 7.46
N SER A 51 -6.81 -2.27 6.88
CA SER A 51 -7.81 -3.25 7.29
C SER A 51 -8.58 -3.87 6.13
N SER A 52 -9.31 -4.92 6.48
CA SER A 52 -10.35 -5.52 5.66
C SER A 52 -11.55 -5.86 6.55
N SER A 53 -12.76 -5.78 6.00
CA SER A 53 -13.96 -6.29 6.65
C SER A 53 -14.55 -7.45 5.83
N LEU A 54 -15.47 -8.20 6.43
CA LEU A 54 -16.18 -9.27 5.72
C LEU A 54 -17.40 -8.75 4.93
N GLY A 55 -17.66 -7.44 4.94
CA GLY A 55 -18.78 -6.83 4.23
C GLY A 55 -18.62 -6.87 2.70
N VAL A 56 -19.74 -6.84 1.98
CA VAL A 56 -19.80 -6.92 0.51
C VAL A 56 -18.96 -5.87 -0.20
N THR A 57 -18.95 -4.62 0.30
CA THR A 57 -18.12 -3.54 -0.25
C THR A 57 -16.63 -3.86 -0.12
N SER A 58 -16.23 -4.39 1.03
CA SER A 58 -14.84 -4.77 1.29
C SER A 58 -14.41 -5.95 0.42
N LEU A 59 -15.30 -6.94 0.23
CA LEU A 59 -15.06 -8.06 -0.69
C LEU A 59 -14.90 -7.58 -2.13
N GLY A 60 -15.76 -6.67 -2.58
CA GLY A 60 -15.67 -6.08 -3.93
C GLY A 60 -14.36 -5.32 -4.15
N ILE A 61 -13.97 -4.44 -3.22
CA ILE A 61 -12.70 -3.70 -3.32
C ILE A 61 -11.51 -4.66 -3.37
N ARG A 62 -11.48 -5.70 -2.53
CA ARG A 62 -10.40 -6.70 -2.54
C ARG A 62 -10.34 -7.46 -3.87
N ALA A 63 -11.49 -7.85 -4.42
CA ALA A 63 -11.56 -8.55 -5.69
C ALA A 63 -11.03 -7.69 -6.84
N PHE A 64 -11.46 -6.43 -6.94
CA PHE A 64 -11.03 -5.52 -8.01
C PHE A 64 -9.59 -5.03 -7.86
N SER A 65 -9.08 -4.92 -6.63
CA SER A 65 -7.69 -4.49 -6.38
C SER A 65 -6.69 -5.64 -6.40
N ALA A 66 -7.15 -6.89 -6.50
CA ALA A 66 -6.36 -8.09 -6.22
C ALA A 66 -5.53 -7.91 -4.94
N SER A 67 -6.19 -7.52 -3.84
CA SER A 67 -5.53 -7.16 -2.59
C SER A 67 -6.19 -7.80 -1.39
N SER A 68 -5.40 -8.07 -0.35
CA SER A 68 -5.92 -8.55 0.93
C SER A 68 -6.50 -7.43 1.80
N VAL A 69 -6.37 -6.16 1.40
CA VAL A 69 -6.89 -4.98 2.12
C VAL A 69 -7.97 -4.28 1.31
N SER A 70 -8.93 -3.67 1.98
CA SER A 70 -9.97 -2.85 1.33
C SER A 70 -10.04 -1.43 1.86
N HIS A 71 -9.37 -1.17 2.98
CA HIS A 71 -9.49 0.08 3.72
C HIS A 71 -8.14 0.46 4.30
N VAL A 72 -7.93 1.76 4.42
CA VAL A 72 -6.76 2.36 5.05
C VAL A 72 -7.23 3.59 5.82
N ALA A 73 -6.67 3.76 7.00
CA ALA A 73 -6.96 4.85 7.92
C ALA A 73 -5.64 5.44 8.45
N LEU A 74 -5.73 6.60 9.09
CA LEU A 74 -4.59 7.30 9.67
C LEU A 74 -4.66 7.20 11.20
N TYR A 75 -3.62 6.69 11.85
CA TYR A 75 -3.48 6.84 13.29
C TYR A 75 -3.05 8.27 13.61
N VAL A 76 -3.86 9.00 14.37
CA VAL A 76 -3.62 10.42 14.70
C VAL A 76 -3.09 10.62 16.13
N GLY A 77 -2.68 9.52 16.77
CA GLY A 77 -2.13 9.51 18.13
C GLY A 77 -3.21 9.33 19.20
N GLU A 78 -2.77 9.07 20.44
CA GLU A 78 -3.63 9.03 21.63
C GLU A 78 -4.84 8.07 21.50
N GLY A 79 -4.63 6.91 20.85
CA GLY A 79 -5.69 5.93 20.65
C GLY A 79 -6.76 6.37 19.66
N GLN A 80 -6.51 7.39 18.84
CA GLN A 80 -7.46 7.89 17.85
C GLN A 80 -7.06 7.51 16.41
N VAL A 81 -8.06 7.18 15.61
CA VAL A 81 -7.94 6.80 14.20
C VAL A 81 -8.84 7.68 13.37
N ALA A 82 -8.28 8.36 12.39
CA ALA A 82 -9.03 9.11 11.39
C ALA A 82 -9.24 8.26 10.14
N GLU A 83 -10.49 8.16 9.68
CA GLU A 83 -10.83 7.36 8.51
C GLU A 83 -11.94 8.00 7.67
N ALA A 84 -11.94 7.70 6.37
CA ALA A 84 -13.06 8.01 5.48
C ALA A 84 -13.80 6.72 5.15
N THR A 85 -15.04 6.58 5.62
CA THR A 85 -15.91 5.42 5.39
C THR A 85 -17.21 5.86 4.76
N GLY A 86 -18.15 4.93 4.52
CA GLY A 86 -19.46 5.28 3.98
C GLY A 86 -20.26 6.31 4.80
N ALA A 87 -19.89 6.52 6.06
CA ALA A 87 -20.46 7.54 6.95
C ALA A 87 -19.71 8.89 6.91
N GLY A 88 -18.75 9.06 6.00
CA GLY A 88 -17.91 10.25 5.87
C GLY A 88 -16.54 10.13 6.53
N VAL A 89 -15.85 11.27 6.67
CA VAL A 89 -14.60 11.37 7.42
C VAL A 89 -14.90 11.47 8.91
N GLN A 90 -14.34 10.56 9.69
CA GLN A 90 -14.57 10.45 11.13
C GLN A 90 -13.25 10.28 11.87
N VAL A 91 -13.24 10.68 13.14
CA VAL A 91 -12.17 10.33 14.10
C VAL A 91 -12.81 9.44 15.16
N ILE A 92 -12.38 8.18 15.19
CA ILE A 92 -12.89 7.13 16.07
C ILE A 92 -11.79 6.65 17.02
N THR A 93 -12.13 5.85 18.02
CA THR A 93 -11.12 5.22 18.87
C THR A 93 -10.48 4.03 18.16
N LEU A 94 -9.25 3.69 18.54
CA LEU A 94 -8.54 2.51 18.06
C LEU A 94 -9.33 1.23 18.37
N GLN A 95 -10.03 1.20 19.52
CA GLN A 95 -10.88 0.08 19.90
C GLN A 95 -12.07 -0.08 18.94
N GLN A 96 -12.69 1.02 18.50
CA GLN A 96 -13.74 0.98 17.47
C GLN A 96 -13.18 0.49 16.12
N ALA A 97 -11.99 0.96 15.72
CA ALA A 97 -11.33 0.51 14.49
C ALA A 97 -11.03 -1.01 14.52
N LEU A 98 -10.58 -1.52 15.68
CA LEU A 98 -10.34 -2.95 15.91
C LEU A 98 -11.62 -3.79 15.89
N ALA A 99 -12.72 -3.26 16.42
CA ALA A 99 -14.01 -3.94 16.46
C ALA A 99 -14.61 -4.13 15.06
N HIS A 100 -14.48 -3.13 14.19
CA HIS A 100 -15.06 -3.14 12.84
C HIS A 100 -14.17 -3.80 11.76
N SER A 101 -12.93 -4.15 12.12
CA SER A 101 -11.95 -4.74 11.20
C SER A 101 -11.80 -6.25 11.42
N ASP A 102 -11.71 -7.06 10.37
CA ASP A 102 -11.29 -8.48 10.50
C ASP A 102 -9.80 -8.55 10.86
N LYS A 103 -8.99 -7.74 10.19
CA LYS A 103 -7.56 -7.55 10.45
C LYS A 103 -7.21 -6.07 10.49
N LEU A 104 -6.19 -5.72 11.25
CA LEU A 104 -5.67 -4.36 11.37
C LEU A 104 -4.16 -4.42 11.55
N PHE A 105 -3.41 -3.80 10.65
CA PHE A 105 -1.95 -3.72 10.73
C PHE A 105 -1.46 -2.35 10.32
N ALA A 106 -0.27 -1.98 10.80
CA ALA A 106 0.30 -0.67 10.61
C ALA A 106 1.51 -0.70 9.67
N LEU A 107 1.54 0.26 8.73
CA LEU A 107 2.75 0.65 8.01
C LEU A 107 3.12 2.09 8.39
N ARG A 108 4.40 2.42 8.31
CA ARG A 108 4.96 3.70 8.76
C ARG A 108 5.85 4.34 7.70
N VAL A 109 5.77 5.67 7.57
CA VAL A 109 6.81 6.47 6.89
C VAL A 109 7.95 6.69 7.90
N PRO A 110 9.16 6.18 7.66
CA PRO A 110 10.23 6.14 8.67
C PRO A 110 10.71 7.52 9.15
N ASP A 111 10.65 8.53 8.28
CA ASP A 111 11.23 9.87 8.44
C ASP A 111 10.18 10.96 8.66
N LEU A 112 8.93 10.58 8.99
CA LEU A 112 7.86 11.52 9.28
C LEU A 112 8.16 12.32 10.56
N THR A 113 8.17 13.66 10.46
CA THR A 113 8.43 14.52 11.62
C THR A 113 7.20 14.70 12.50
N PRO A 114 7.35 15.03 13.80
CA PRO A 114 6.22 15.34 14.68
C PRO A 114 5.35 16.50 14.17
N ASP A 115 5.94 17.51 13.53
CA ASP A 115 5.22 18.65 12.94
C ASP A 115 4.38 18.21 11.74
N GLN A 116 4.91 17.32 10.90
CA GLN A 116 4.17 16.72 9.79
C GLN A 116 2.98 15.89 10.33
N ALA A 117 3.21 15.03 11.32
CA ALA A 117 2.14 14.26 11.96
C ALA A 117 1.06 15.16 12.58
N THR A 118 1.45 16.30 13.17
CA THR A 118 0.52 17.31 13.72
C THR A 118 -0.29 18.00 12.62
N THR A 119 0.33 18.31 11.48
CA THR A 119 -0.38 18.84 10.29
C THR A 119 -1.41 17.84 9.77
N MET A 120 -1.05 16.55 9.71
CA MET A 120 -1.98 15.49 9.30
C MET A 120 -3.16 15.34 10.27
N LYS A 121 -2.89 15.36 11.59
CA LYS A 121 -3.94 15.37 12.63
C LYS A 121 -4.88 16.57 12.45
N SER A 122 -4.31 17.76 12.23
CA SER A 122 -5.07 19.00 12.02
C SER A 122 -5.96 18.93 10.78
N PHE A 123 -5.44 18.39 9.67
CA PHE A 123 -6.23 18.13 8.47
C PHE A 123 -7.37 17.15 8.73
N ALA A 124 -7.11 16.03 9.39
CA ALA A 124 -8.14 15.05 9.73
C ALA A 124 -9.31 15.66 10.52
N TRP A 125 -9.00 16.53 11.49
CA TRP A 125 -10.00 17.28 12.25
C TRP A 125 -10.71 18.36 11.41
N GLN A 126 -9.97 19.05 10.53
CA GLN A 126 -10.54 20.08 9.65
C GLN A 126 -11.59 19.51 8.69
N VAL A 127 -11.34 18.32 8.12
CA VAL A 127 -12.26 17.68 7.18
C VAL A 127 -13.20 16.67 7.82
N LYS A 128 -13.17 16.53 9.15
CA LYS A 128 -14.14 15.70 9.89
C LYS A 128 -15.57 16.09 9.47
N ASP A 129 -16.42 15.09 9.32
CA ASP A 129 -17.81 15.20 8.86
C ASP A 129 -17.96 15.54 7.36
N SER A 130 -16.87 15.58 6.59
CA SER A 130 -16.93 15.54 5.13
C SER A 130 -17.56 14.23 4.64
N GLY A 131 -18.19 14.25 3.46
CA GLY A 131 -18.85 13.08 2.88
C GLY A 131 -17.89 11.99 2.41
N TYR A 132 -18.45 10.86 1.98
CA TYR A 132 -17.69 9.79 1.33
C TYR A 132 -17.77 9.89 -0.20
N ASN A 133 -16.64 9.76 -0.88
CA ASN A 133 -16.53 9.95 -2.33
C ASN A 133 -16.99 8.71 -3.12
N TYR A 134 -18.28 8.35 -3.00
CA TYR A 134 -18.87 7.21 -3.73
C TYR A 134 -18.73 7.35 -5.24
N ARG A 135 -18.91 8.56 -5.78
CA ARG A 135 -18.74 8.84 -7.21
C ARG A 135 -17.31 8.54 -7.66
N GLY A 136 -16.33 8.97 -6.88
CA GLY A 136 -14.92 8.68 -7.11
C GLY A 136 -14.68 7.17 -7.18
N ILE A 137 -15.19 6.39 -6.22
CA ILE A 137 -15.04 4.93 -6.22
C ILE A 137 -15.61 4.28 -7.49
N ILE A 138 -16.82 4.68 -7.93
CA ILE A 138 -17.43 4.13 -9.15
C ILE A 138 -16.57 4.42 -10.39
N GLN A 139 -16.06 5.65 -10.51
CA GLN A 139 -15.15 6.05 -11.58
C GLN A 139 -13.79 5.35 -11.48
N PHE A 140 -13.37 5.00 -10.27
CA PHE A 140 -12.11 4.35 -9.97
C PHE A 140 -12.08 2.86 -10.32
N ILE A 141 -13.24 2.17 -10.37
CA ILE A 141 -13.32 0.74 -10.69
C ILE A 141 -12.73 0.40 -12.07
N PRO A 142 -13.11 1.05 -13.20
CA PRO A 142 -12.49 0.80 -14.50
C PRO A 142 -10.96 0.98 -14.48
N TYR A 143 -10.48 1.98 -13.75
CA TYR A 143 -9.05 2.25 -13.59
C TYR A 143 -8.34 1.13 -12.83
N MET A 144 -8.93 0.62 -11.74
CA MET A 144 -8.38 -0.51 -11.00
C MET A 144 -8.27 -1.78 -11.84
N VAL A 145 -9.21 -2.02 -12.76
CA VAL A 145 -9.19 -3.19 -13.66
C VAL A 145 -8.13 -3.05 -14.75
N THR A 146 -7.89 -1.84 -15.24
CA THR A 146 -7.01 -1.60 -16.39
C THR A 146 -5.56 -1.28 -16.01
N LYS A 147 -5.30 -0.70 -14.82
CA LYS A 147 -3.94 -0.36 -14.36
C LYS A 147 -2.94 -1.52 -14.29
N PRO A 148 -3.31 -2.80 -14.07
CA PRO A 148 -2.34 -3.90 -14.11
C PRO A 148 -1.65 -4.06 -15.47
N LEU A 149 -2.22 -3.51 -16.55
CA LEU A 149 -1.55 -3.47 -17.85
C LEU A 149 -0.25 -2.65 -17.80
N CYS A 150 -0.15 -1.69 -16.89
CA CYS A 150 1.05 -0.89 -16.67
C CYS A 150 2.12 -1.58 -15.82
N SER A 151 1.81 -2.70 -15.16
CA SER A 151 2.77 -3.45 -14.33
C SER A 151 3.39 -4.66 -15.06
N LEU A 152 3.13 -4.81 -16.36
CA LEU A 152 3.71 -5.86 -17.18
C LEU A 152 5.23 -5.69 -17.32
N ASN A 153 5.98 -6.78 -17.13
CA ASN A 153 7.43 -6.81 -17.32
C ASN A 153 7.74 -6.71 -18.84
N PRO A 154 8.77 -5.96 -19.31
CA PRO A 154 9.90 -5.40 -18.57
C PRO A 154 9.91 -3.88 -18.44
N PHE A 155 8.79 -3.26 -18.08
CA PHE A 155 8.77 -1.82 -17.86
C PHE A 155 9.58 -1.38 -16.63
N SER A 156 10.39 -0.33 -16.78
CA SER A 156 11.13 0.33 -15.68
C SER A 156 10.18 1.00 -14.67
N ARG A 157 10.62 1.27 -13.44
CA ARG A 157 9.77 1.92 -12.42
C ARG A 157 9.20 3.25 -12.91
N ASP A 158 10.01 4.06 -13.59
CA ASP A 158 9.57 5.35 -14.12
C ASP A 158 8.58 5.18 -15.28
N PHE A 159 8.75 4.19 -16.16
CA PHE A 159 7.76 3.88 -17.20
C PHE A 159 6.44 3.41 -16.60
N ARG A 160 6.48 2.53 -15.59
CA ARG A 160 5.27 2.08 -14.90
C ARG A 160 4.51 3.26 -14.31
N GLN A 161 5.24 4.17 -13.64
CA GLN A 161 4.66 5.40 -13.10
C GLN A 161 4.03 6.28 -14.19
N GLN A 162 4.71 6.47 -15.33
CA GLN A 162 4.17 7.26 -16.44
C GLN A 162 2.93 6.62 -17.05
N CYS A 163 2.95 5.30 -17.29
CA CYS A 163 1.82 4.55 -17.81
C CYS A 163 0.61 4.66 -16.87
N VAL A 164 0.81 4.39 -15.58
CA VAL A 164 -0.28 4.34 -14.61
C VAL A 164 -0.86 5.73 -14.32
N SER A 165 -0.01 6.77 -14.36
CA SER A 165 -0.44 8.17 -14.22
C SER A 165 -1.17 8.66 -15.47
N GLY A 166 -0.70 8.27 -16.67
CA GLY A 166 -1.36 8.59 -17.94
C GLY A 166 -2.74 7.94 -18.04
N LEU A 167 -2.84 6.66 -17.64
CA LEU A 167 -4.10 5.94 -17.57
C LEU A 167 -5.07 6.57 -16.54
N ALA A 168 -4.55 6.95 -15.36
CA ALA A 168 -5.34 7.64 -14.34
C ALA A 168 -5.88 8.97 -14.87
N LYS A 169 -5.03 9.77 -15.50
CA LYS A 169 -5.43 11.03 -16.12
C LYS A 169 -6.48 10.84 -17.21
N ALA A 170 -6.35 9.80 -18.04
CA ALA A 170 -7.29 9.51 -19.11
C ALA A 170 -8.67 9.04 -18.61
N GLN A 171 -8.72 8.24 -17.53
CA GLN A 171 -9.97 7.64 -17.05
C GLN A 171 -10.63 8.40 -15.90
N LEU A 172 -9.83 9.02 -15.02
CA LEU A 172 -10.28 9.71 -13.81
C LEU A 172 -10.23 11.23 -13.95
N GLY A 173 -9.43 11.74 -14.89
CA GLY A 173 -9.14 13.17 -15.00
C GLY A 173 -8.16 13.66 -13.93
N ASP A 174 -7.93 14.97 -13.94
CA ASP A 174 -7.19 15.64 -12.87
C ASP A 174 -8.08 15.74 -11.62
N ALA A 175 -7.51 15.47 -10.45
CA ALA A 175 -8.18 15.62 -9.18
C ALA A 175 -8.51 17.09 -8.95
N ALA A 176 -9.78 17.38 -8.65
CA ALA A 176 -10.19 18.72 -8.26
C ALA A 176 -9.43 19.13 -6.98
N SER A 177 -8.55 20.13 -7.10
CA SER A 177 -7.70 20.64 -6.02
C SER A 177 -8.36 21.75 -5.17
N GLY A 178 -9.67 21.97 -5.31
CA GLY A 178 -10.43 23.00 -4.57
C GLY A 178 -11.74 22.47 -3.97
N ASP A 179 -12.08 22.93 -2.76
CA ASP A 179 -13.32 22.68 -2.00
C ASP A 179 -13.84 21.24 -2.00
N LYS A 180 -12.93 20.27 -1.92
CA LYS A 180 -13.31 18.87 -1.86
C LYS A 180 -13.99 18.54 -0.53
N LYS A 181 -15.30 18.30 -0.59
CA LYS A 181 -16.15 17.96 0.57
C LYS A 181 -16.38 16.46 0.76
N ALA A 182 -15.72 15.61 -0.02
CA ALA A 182 -15.89 14.17 0.09
C ALA A 182 -14.62 13.42 -0.29
N TRP A 183 -14.30 12.36 0.45
CA TRP A 183 -13.05 11.60 0.31
C TRP A 183 -13.35 10.09 0.31
N PHE A 184 -12.58 9.28 -0.41
CA PHE A 184 -12.52 7.84 -0.13
C PHE A 184 -11.28 7.51 0.71
N CYS A 185 -11.18 6.29 1.25
CA CYS A 185 -10.24 5.95 2.32
C CYS A 185 -8.77 6.25 1.98
N SER A 186 -8.24 5.69 0.89
CA SER A 186 -6.85 5.92 0.48
C SER A 186 -6.60 7.33 -0.04
N GLU A 187 -7.60 7.97 -0.62
CA GLU A 187 -7.52 9.37 -1.03
C GLU A 187 -7.37 10.30 0.17
N PHE A 188 -8.19 10.11 1.21
CA PHE A 188 -8.10 10.86 2.46
C PHE A 188 -6.72 10.73 3.11
N VAL A 189 -6.21 9.49 3.24
CA VAL A 189 -4.89 9.25 3.83
C VAL A 189 -3.79 9.87 2.97
N SER A 190 -3.83 9.68 1.66
CA SER A 190 -2.80 10.23 0.76
C SER A 190 -2.80 11.76 0.75
N GLU A 191 -3.97 12.39 0.79
CA GLU A 191 -4.09 13.85 0.92
C GLU A 191 -3.50 14.36 2.23
N ALA A 192 -3.69 13.65 3.35
CA ALA A 192 -3.09 14.05 4.63
C ALA A 192 -1.56 14.17 4.52
N PHE A 193 -0.92 13.21 3.85
CA PHE A 193 0.52 13.23 3.55
C PHE A 193 0.92 14.37 2.61
N VAL A 194 0.14 14.63 1.56
CA VAL A 194 0.35 15.79 0.66
C VAL A 194 0.31 17.10 1.45
N ARG A 195 -0.69 17.29 2.33
CA ARG A 195 -0.83 18.51 3.13
C ARG A 195 0.23 18.67 4.20
N ALA A 196 0.82 17.58 4.65
CA ALA A 196 1.99 17.59 5.53
C ALA A 196 3.30 17.90 4.79
N GLY A 197 3.28 18.05 3.46
CA GLY A 197 4.48 18.25 2.66
C GLY A 197 5.37 17.00 2.55
N HIS A 198 4.81 15.80 2.81
CA HIS A 198 5.50 14.51 2.68
C HIS A 198 4.63 13.54 1.89
N PRO A 199 4.40 13.78 0.58
CA PRO A 199 3.52 12.94 -0.22
C PRO A 199 4.06 11.51 -0.31
N LEU A 200 3.18 10.51 -0.26
CA LEU A 200 3.57 9.09 -0.38
C LEU A 200 4.13 8.75 -1.77
N THR A 201 3.71 9.50 -2.79
CA THR A 201 4.11 9.37 -4.20
C THR A 201 3.78 10.66 -4.95
N LEU A 202 4.35 10.88 -6.14
CA LEU A 202 3.99 12.00 -7.02
C LEU A 202 2.61 11.85 -7.69
N ALA A 203 1.93 10.71 -7.52
CA ALA A 203 0.58 10.54 -8.02
C ALA A 203 -0.43 11.39 -7.22
N GLN A 204 -1.49 11.86 -7.88
CA GLN A 204 -2.56 12.59 -7.20
C GLN A 204 -3.29 11.64 -6.22
N ALA A 205 -3.66 12.14 -5.04
CA ALA A 205 -4.30 11.34 -4.00
C ALA A 205 -5.55 10.59 -4.48
N ALA A 206 -6.31 11.20 -5.40
CA ALA A 206 -7.51 10.62 -6.02
C ALA A 206 -7.25 9.39 -6.91
N TRP A 207 -5.99 9.10 -7.24
CA TRP A 207 -5.60 7.98 -8.12
C TRP A 207 -5.10 6.77 -7.34
N ILE A 208 -5.02 6.85 -6.02
CA ILE A 208 -4.35 5.86 -5.19
C ILE A 208 -5.37 4.96 -4.50
N SER A 209 -5.26 3.65 -4.67
CA SER A 209 -6.06 2.66 -3.93
C SER A 209 -5.39 2.22 -2.62
N PRO A 210 -6.11 1.61 -1.67
CA PRO A 210 -5.49 1.02 -0.48
C PRO A 210 -4.44 -0.05 -0.83
N SER A 211 -4.65 -0.79 -1.92
CA SER A 211 -3.68 -1.77 -2.41
C SER A 211 -2.40 -1.11 -2.92
N ASP A 212 -2.51 0.04 -3.60
CA ASP A 212 -1.32 0.75 -4.08
C ASP A 212 -0.43 1.20 -2.91
N LEU A 213 -1.05 1.71 -1.83
CA LEU A 213 -0.33 2.06 -0.61
C LEU A 213 0.30 0.83 0.06
N LEU A 214 -0.42 -0.30 0.13
CA LEU A 214 0.13 -1.54 0.68
C LEU A 214 1.42 -1.96 -0.05
N HIS A 215 1.44 -1.83 -1.37
CA HIS A 215 2.58 -2.23 -2.20
C HIS A 215 3.72 -1.21 -2.25
N MET A 216 3.61 -0.07 -1.54
CA MET A 216 4.72 0.87 -1.33
C MET A 216 5.69 0.45 -0.21
N ARG A 217 5.40 -0.65 0.49
CA ARG A 217 6.26 -1.15 1.56
C ARG A 217 7.59 -1.71 1.08
N GLU A 218 8.54 -1.75 1.99
CA GLU A 218 9.88 -2.31 1.75
C GLU A 218 9.82 -3.74 1.20
N GLY A 219 10.51 -3.96 0.08
CA GLY A 219 10.61 -5.27 -0.60
C GLY A 219 9.36 -5.70 -1.37
N ASP A 220 8.42 -4.80 -1.67
CA ASP A 220 7.28 -5.07 -2.57
C ASP A 220 7.44 -4.35 -3.93
N VAL A 221 6.52 -4.63 -4.85
CA VAL A 221 6.48 -4.00 -6.18
C VAL A 221 5.37 -2.95 -6.22
N ALA A 222 5.74 -1.68 -6.00
CA ALA A 222 4.77 -0.59 -6.00
C ALA A 222 4.22 -0.30 -7.41
N THR A 223 2.91 -0.05 -7.49
CA THR A 223 2.24 0.42 -8.73
C THR A 223 2.72 1.82 -9.10
N PHE A 224 2.73 2.71 -8.09
CA PHE A 224 3.30 4.05 -8.18
C PHE A 224 4.62 4.07 -7.42
N LYS A 225 5.62 4.80 -7.94
CA LYS A 225 6.89 4.97 -7.25
C LYS A 225 6.65 5.68 -5.91
N PRO A 226 7.04 5.09 -4.78
CA PRO A 226 6.95 5.76 -3.50
C PRO A 226 8.05 6.82 -3.37
N GLU A 227 7.74 7.95 -2.73
CA GLU A 227 8.78 8.91 -2.31
C GLU A 227 9.64 8.31 -1.18
N THR A 228 9.03 7.51 -0.31
CA THR A 228 9.72 6.74 0.74
C THR A 228 9.04 5.39 0.90
N GLN A 229 9.83 4.32 1.05
CA GLN A 229 9.28 2.98 1.26
C GLN A 229 8.65 2.87 2.64
N LEU A 230 7.44 2.30 2.70
CA LEU A 230 6.74 2.13 3.97
C LEU A 230 7.33 0.97 4.77
N GLN A 231 7.56 1.22 6.06
CA GLN A 231 8.04 0.23 7.00
C GLN A 231 6.89 -0.54 7.61
N TYR A 232 7.03 -1.85 7.68
CA TYR A 232 6.07 -2.70 8.37
C TYR A 232 6.27 -2.60 9.88
N VAL A 233 5.24 -2.13 10.59
CA VAL A 233 5.27 -1.99 12.06
C VAL A 233 4.80 -3.30 12.71
N GLY A 234 3.66 -3.84 12.26
CA GLY A 234 3.08 -5.06 12.81
C GLY A 234 1.55 -5.10 12.72
N HIS A 235 0.96 -6.19 13.19
CA HIS A 235 -0.49 -6.39 13.27
C HIS A 235 -1.02 -6.10 14.69
N LEU A 236 -2.00 -5.21 14.77
CA LEU A 236 -2.85 -5.05 15.97
C LEU A 236 -3.93 -6.14 16.02
N LYS A 237 -4.34 -6.64 14.85
CA LYS A 237 -5.27 -7.76 14.67
C LYS A 237 -4.92 -8.56 13.43
N LEU A 238 -4.68 -9.87 13.60
CA LEU A 238 -4.17 -10.75 12.55
C LEU A 238 -5.16 -11.05 11.41
N GLY A 239 -6.46 -11.06 11.69
CA GLY A 239 -7.47 -11.62 10.77
C GLY A 239 -7.49 -13.14 10.76
N VAL A 240 -8.61 -13.70 10.33
CA VAL A 240 -8.87 -15.15 10.43
C VAL A 240 -7.80 -16.01 9.75
N TYR A 241 -7.30 -15.59 8.58
CA TYR A 241 -6.31 -16.36 7.82
C TYR A 241 -4.94 -16.42 8.49
N LEU A 242 -4.46 -15.29 9.06
CA LEU A 242 -3.17 -15.28 9.75
C LEU A 242 -3.25 -15.92 11.13
N GLN A 243 -4.41 -15.84 11.81
CA GLN A 243 -4.67 -16.60 13.04
C GLN A 243 -4.59 -18.11 12.77
N ALA A 244 -5.23 -18.60 11.71
CA ALA A 244 -5.14 -20.00 11.31
C ALA A 244 -3.68 -20.40 10.95
N GLY A 245 -2.97 -19.57 10.17
CA GLY A 245 -1.56 -19.82 9.84
C GLY A 245 -0.63 -19.83 11.05
N LYS A 246 -0.91 -19.01 12.08
CA LYS A 246 -0.18 -19.00 13.35
C LYS A 246 -0.39 -20.31 14.12
N LEU A 247 -1.63 -20.83 14.17
CA LEU A 247 -1.94 -22.10 14.82
C LEU A 247 -1.24 -23.31 14.16
N VAL A 248 -1.01 -23.26 12.85
CA VAL A 248 -0.31 -24.31 12.09
C VAL A 248 1.22 -24.06 11.99
N GLY A 249 1.73 -22.98 12.58
CA GLY A 249 3.17 -22.68 12.62
C GLY A 249 3.77 -22.10 11.33
N LEU A 250 2.96 -21.67 10.37
CA LEU A 250 3.42 -21.18 9.06
C LEU A 250 3.97 -19.74 9.08
N ASN A 251 3.70 -18.97 10.14
CA ASN A 251 3.98 -17.53 10.21
C ASN A 251 5.09 -17.15 11.19
N LYS A 252 5.95 -18.10 11.61
CA LYS A 252 7.05 -17.81 12.54
C LYS A 252 8.11 -16.89 11.88
N PRO A 253 8.71 -15.94 12.62
CA PRO A 253 9.88 -15.19 12.15
C PRO A 253 10.98 -16.15 11.69
N LYS A 254 11.76 -15.78 10.68
CA LYS A 254 12.88 -16.59 10.17
C LYS A 254 14.12 -16.58 11.08
N ASP A 255 14.04 -16.01 12.27
CA ASP A 255 15.18 -15.85 13.16
C ASP A 255 15.27 -17.06 14.11
N GLY A 256 15.93 -18.10 13.62
CA GLY A 256 16.25 -19.33 14.35
C GLY A 256 17.31 -20.20 13.67
N ALA A 257 18.06 -19.65 12.70
CA ALA A 257 19.28 -20.28 12.22
C ALA A 257 20.43 -19.76 13.09
N GLU A 258 20.75 -20.54 14.12
CA GLU A 258 22.11 -20.60 14.67
C GLU A 258 23.10 -21.07 13.59
#